data_AF-A0A7V3VYW5-F1
#
_entry.id   AF-A0A7V3VYW5-F1
#
_cell.length_a   1.000
_cell.length_b   1.000
_cell.length_c   1.000
_cell.angle_alpha   90.00
_cell.angle_beta   90.00
_cell.angle_gamma   90.00
#
_symmetry.space_group_name_H-M   'P 1'
#
loop_
_entity.id
_entity.type
_entity.pdbx_description
1 polymer ?
#
loop_
_entity_poly.entity_id
_entity_poly.type
_entity_poly.pdbx_seq_one_letter_code
_entity_poly.pdbx_strand_id
1 'polypeptide(L)'
;MKALLAMCSTVLLALACPAAEKAPTALPRSRPEAQGISPAALLAFVDEADRKIDSLHSFLLVRHGHVVAECWWAPYDAQTHHELYSLSK
;
A
#
# COMPACT_ATOMS: atom_id res chain seq x y z
N MET A 1 44.78 13.22 6.13
CA MET A 1 45.53 12.75 7.31
C MET A 1 44.72 11.64 7.95
N LYS A 2 45.28 10.43 7.99
CA LYS A 2 44.64 9.20 8.46
C LYS A 2 44.73 9.17 9.99
N ALA A 3 43.60 9.20 10.69
CA ALA A 3 43.56 8.87 12.10
C ALA A 3 43.21 7.38 12.21
N LEU A 4 44.25 6.58 12.39
CA LEU A 4 44.20 5.18 12.75
C LEU A 4 44.10 5.11 14.28
N LEU A 5 42.98 4.63 14.80
CA LEU A 5 42.95 4.07 16.15
C LEU A 5 42.05 2.84 16.16
N ALA A 6 42.71 1.70 16.15
CA ALA A 6 42.14 0.40 16.46
C ALA A 6 42.06 0.26 17.98
N MET A 7 40.93 -0.17 18.53
CA MET A 7 40.92 -1.08 19.69
C MET A 7 39.54 -1.66 19.99
N CYS A 8 39.60 -2.88 20.53
CA CYS A 8 38.56 -3.57 21.28
C CYS A 8 37.37 -4.14 20.51
N SER A 9 37.66 -5.31 19.94
CA SER A 9 36.87 -6.54 20.11
C SER A 9 35.85 -6.49 21.25
N THR A 10 34.57 -6.42 20.91
CA THR A 10 33.48 -7.00 21.68
C THR A 10 32.72 -7.93 20.74
N VAL A 11 33.04 -9.21 20.85
CA VAL A 11 32.18 -10.29 20.38
C VAL A 11 30.88 -10.19 21.17
N LEU A 12 29.79 -9.80 20.50
CA LEU A 12 28.45 -10.12 20.93
C LEU A 12 27.80 -10.97 19.83
N LEU A 13 27.85 -12.28 20.04
CA LEU A 13 27.08 -13.27 19.31
C LEU A 13 25.59 -13.03 19.61
N ALA A 14 24.90 -12.37 18.70
CA ALA A 14 23.46 -12.47 18.57
C ALA A 14 23.16 -13.06 17.19
N LEU A 15 22.84 -14.34 17.18
CA LEU A 15 22.05 -14.99 16.14
C LEU A 15 20.67 -14.31 16.12
N ALA A 16 20.60 -13.10 15.58
CA ALA A 16 19.35 -12.54 15.14
C ALA A 16 19.09 -13.16 13.77
N CYS A 17 18.26 -14.21 13.78
CA CYS A 17 17.51 -14.61 12.62
C CYS A 17 17.03 -13.32 11.93
N PRO A 18 17.40 -13.01 10.67
CA PRO A 18 16.51 -12.18 9.91
C PRO A 18 15.28 -13.08 9.75
N ALA A 19 14.30 -12.90 10.65
CA ALA A 19 12.93 -13.14 10.25
C ALA A 19 12.77 -12.24 9.03
N ALA A 20 13.00 -12.83 7.85
CA ALA A 20 12.67 -12.22 6.59
C ALA A 20 11.16 -12.12 6.63
N GLU A 21 10.69 -11.04 7.24
CA GLU A 21 9.31 -10.66 7.24
C GLU A 21 8.97 -10.56 5.76
N LYS A 22 8.17 -11.53 5.31
CA LYS A 22 7.85 -11.66 3.89
C LYS A 22 7.07 -10.41 3.56
N ALA A 23 7.75 -9.42 2.96
CA ALA A 23 7.12 -8.18 2.54
C ALA A 23 5.86 -8.58 1.78
N PRO A 24 4.68 -8.07 2.19
CA PRO A 24 3.43 -8.50 1.60
C PRO A 24 3.55 -8.38 0.09
N THR A 25 3.35 -9.50 -0.61
CA THR A 25 3.48 -9.50 -2.06
C THR A 25 2.40 -8.57 -2.60
N ALA A 26 2.84 -7.42 -3.09
CA ALA A 26 1.93 -6.42 -3.64
C ALA A 26 1.12 -7.04 -4.77
N LEU A 27 -0.19 -6.78 -4.78
CA LEU A 27 -1.06 -7.21 -5.87
C LEU A 27 -0.56 -6.61 -7.19
N PRO A 28 -0.49 -7.40 -8.28
CA PRO A 28 -0.13 -6.88 -9.59
C PRO A 28 -1.16 -5.85 -10.06
N ARG A 29 -0.72 -4.85 -10.82
CA ARG A 29 -1.60 -3.84 -11.41
C ARG A 29 -1.96 -4.21 -12.84
N SER A 30 -3.19 -3.93 -13.23
CA SER A 30 -3.66 -4.15 -14.60
C SER A 30 -4.51 -2.98 -15.05
N ARG A 31 -4.53 -2.75 -16.37
CA ARG A 31 -5.38 -1.72 -16.95
C ARG A 31 -6.86 -2.10 -16.82
N PRO A 32 -7.77 -1.14 -16.60
CA PRO A 32 -9.21 -1.41 -16.56
C PRO A 32 -9.72 -2.18 -17.77
N GLU A 33 -9.30 -1.81 -18.98
CA GLU A 33 -9.76 -2.44 -20.22
C GLU A 33 -9.33 -3.90 -20.31
N ALA A 34 -8.10 -4.21 -19.87
CA ALA A 34 -7.56 -5.57 -19.83
C ALA A 34 -8.30 -6.45 -18.82
N GLN A 35 -8.89 -5.84 -17.80
CA GLN A 35 -9.77 -6.50 -16.83
C GLN A 35 -11.24 -6.39 -17.21
N GLY A 36 -11.60 -5.97 -18.43
CA GLY A 36 -12.99 -5.88 -18.89
C GLY A 36 -13.82 -4.83 -18.14
N ILE A 37 -13.19 -3.74 -17.68
CA ILE A 37 -13.81 -2.59 -17.01
C ILE A 37 -13.69 -1.38 -17.93
N SER A 38 -14.81 -0.67 -18.12
CA SER A 38 -14.81 0.60 -18.88
C SER A 38 -14.10 1.70 -18.07
N PRO A 39 -13.03 2.31 -18.62
CA PRO A 39 -12.36 3.44 -17.96
C PRO A 39 -13.29 4.62 -17.71
N ALA A 40 -14.20 4.90 -18.65
CA ALA A 40 -15.16 6.00 -18.53
C ALA A 40 -16.16 5.77 -17.40
N ALA A 41 -16.64 4.52 -17.24
CA ALA A 41 -17.55 4.18 -16.14
C ALA A 41 -16.84 4.25 -14.78
N LEU A 42 -15.58 3.82 -14.72
CA LEU A 42 -14.75 3.92 -13.51
C LEU A 42 -14.54 5.39 -13.10
N LEU A 43 -14.18 6.26 -14.04
CA LEU A 43 -14.03 7.70 -13.77
C LEU A 43 -15.36 8.32 -13.30
N ALA A 44 -16.46 8.04 -13.99
CA ALA A 44 -17.78 8.54 -13.59
C ALA A 44 -18.17 8.08 -12.17
N PHE A 45 -17.81 6.85 -11.77
CA PHE A 45 -18.02 6.38 -10.41
C PHE A 45 -17.20 7.18 -9.39
N VAL A 46 -15.90 7.37 -9.64
CA VAL A 46 -15.01 8.10 -8.73
C VAL A 46 -15.45 9.57 -8.60
N ASP A 47 -15.81 10.22 -9.71
CA ASP A 47 -16.28 11.59 -9.74
C ASP A 47 -17.60 11.77 -8.97
N GLU A 48 -18.55 10.84 -9.11
CA GLU A 48 -19.80 10.90 -8.36
C GLU A 48 -19.60 10.57 -6.88
N ALA A 49 -18.65 9.70 -6.54
CA ALA A 49 -18.29 9.40 -5.16
C ALA A 49 -17.67 10.64 -4.48
N ASP A 50 -16.74 11.32 -5.15
CA ASP A 50 -16.14 12.58 -4.70
C ASP A 50 -17.20 13.66 -4.41
N ARG A 51 -18.23 13.76 -5.26
CA ARG A 51 -19.29 14.76 -5.11
C ARG A 51 -20.33 14.47 -4.03
N LYS A 52 -20.55 13.20 -3.72
CA LYS A 52 -21.70 12.77 -2.90
C LYS A 52 -21.33 12.23 -1.53
N ILE A 53 -20.06 11.94 -1.29
CA ILE A 53 -19.60 11.30 -0.05
C ILE A 53 -18.58 12.20 0.62
N ASP A 54 -19.02 12.88 1.67
CA ASP A 54 -18.24 13.91 2.36
C ASP A 54 -16.99 13.39 3.11
N SER A 55 -16.84 12.07 3.27
CA SER A 55 -15.75 11.49 4.09
C SER A 55 -15.19 10.19 3.50
N LEU A 56 -14.98 10.18 2.19
CA LEU A 56 -14.32 9.06 1.52
C LEU A 56 -12.81 9.18 1.72
N HIS A 57 -12.17 8.14 2.25
CA HIS A 57 -10.73 8.19 2.51
C HIS A 57 -9.90 7.60 1.36
N SER A 58 -10.32 6.44 0.87
CA SER A 58 -9.67 5.74 -0.23
C SER A 58 -10.64 4.84 -0.99
N PHE A 59 -10.28 4.52 -2.22
CA PHE A 59 -11.01 3.59 -3.06
C PHE A 59 -10.00 2.67 -3.76
N LEU A 60 -10.29 1.37 -3.72
CA LEU A 60 -9.48 0.33 -4.35
C LEU A 60 -10.41 -0.65 -5.07
N LEU A 61 -10.17 -0.85 -6.37
CA LEU A 61 -10.88 -1.82 -7.18
C LEU A 61 -9.93 -2.96 -7.57
N VAL A 62 -10.24 -4.16 -7.11
CA VAL A 62 -9.50 -5.38 -7.46
C VAL A 62 -10.37 -6.32 -8.29
N ARG A 63 -9.87 -6.78 -9.43
CA ARG A 63 -10.54 -7.78 -10.27
C ARG A 63 -9.55 -8.82 -10.77
N HIS A 64 -9.94 -10.10 -10.69
CA HIS A 64 -9.07 -11.25 -11.03
C HIS A 64 -7.68 -11.17 -10.38
N GLY A 65 -7.60 -10.73 -9.11
CA GLY A 65 -6.34 -10.58 -8.38
C GLY A 65 -5.46 -9.40 -8.80
N HIS A 66 -5.94 -8.51 -9.67
CA HIS A 66 -5.21 -7.32 -10.10
C HIS A 66 -5.85 -6.05 -9.54
N VAL A 67 -5.02 -5.12 -9.08
CA VAL A 67 -5.46 -3.74 -8.81
C VAL A 67 -5.74 -3.08 -10.15
N VAL A 68 -7.00 -2.65 -10.33
CA VAL A 68 -7.49 -1.99 -11.54
C VAL A 68 -7.52 -0.48 -11.38
N ALA A 69 -7.86 -0.02 -10.17
CA ALA A 69 -7.93 1.39 -9.83
C ALA A 69 -7.65 1.56 -8.35
N GLU A 70 -6.90 2.61 -8.00
CA GLU A 70 -6.65 3.04 -6.63
C GLU A 70 -6.62 4.57 -6.58
N CYS A 71 -7.29 5.17 -5.59
CA CYS A 71 -7.21 6.61 -5.33
C CYS A 71 -7.42 6.92 -3.84
N TRP A 72 -6.87 8.05 -3.42
CA TRP A 72 -6.91 8.56 -2.06
C TRP A 72 -7.31 10.02 -2.07
N TRP A 73 -8.20 10.39 -1.16
CA TRP A 73 -8.63 11.77 -0.97
C TRP A 73 -7.79 12.41 0.12
N ALA A 74 -7.41 13.68 -0.04
CA ALA A 74 -6.63 14.39 0.96
C ALA A 74 -7.39 14.43 2.31
N PRO A 75 -6.69 14.29 3.45
CA PRO A 75 -5.23 14.19 3.62
C PRO A 75 -4.66 12.76 3.57
N TYR A 76 -5.44 11.76 3.13
CA TYR A 76 -5.07 10.36 3.18
C TYR A 76 -4.16 9.94 2.01
N ASP A 77 -3.37 8.90 2.25
CA ASP A 77 -2.49 8.28 1.26
C ASP A 77 -2.47 6.74 1.41
N ALA A 78 -1.70 6.07 0.56
CA ALA A 78 -1.55 4.62 0.55
C ALA A 78 -0.97 4.03 1.84
N GLN A 79 -0.30 4.84 2.67
CA GLN A 79 0.34 4.42 3.92
C GLN A 79 -0.50 4.80 5.14
N THR A 80 -1.60 5.51 4.95
CA THR A 80 -2.45 5.96 6.04
C THR A 80 -3.18 4.76 6.65
N HIS A 81 -2.97 4.56 7.95
CA HIS A 81 -3.66 3.52 8.70
C HIS A 81 -5.09 3.94 9.04
N HIS A 82 -6.04 3.04 8.85
CA HIS A 82 -7.45 3.25 9.18
C HIS A 82 -7.91 2.26 10.25
N GLU A 83 -8.73 2.74 11.20
CA GLU A 83 -9.45 1.86 12.12
C GLU A 83 -10.56 1.14 11.36
N LEU A 84 -10.40 -0.18 11.18
CA LEU A 84 -11.29 -1.00 10.36
C LEU A 84 -12.48 -1.58 11.15
N TYR A 85 -12.49 -1.46 12.48
CA TYR A 85 -13.50 -2.00 13.39
C TYR A 85 -13.93 -3.43 13.00
N SER A 86 -15.19 -3.62 12.57
CA SER A 86 -15.71 -4.94 12.23
C SER A 86 -15.16 -5.53 10.94
N LEU A 87 -14.48 -4.75 10.09
CA LEU A 87 -13.83 -5.25 8.87
C LEU A 87 -12.55 -6.05 9.16
N SER A 88 -12.05 -6.06 10.40
CA SER A 88 -10.85 -6.83 10.79
C SER A 88 -11.14 -8.28 11.20
N LYS A 89 -12.39 -8.76 11.07
CA LYS A 89 -12.79 -10.11 11.45
C LYS A 89 -12.49 -11.13 10.37
#